data_AF-A0A8B3JIF8-F1
#
_entry.id   AF-A0A8B3JIF8-F1
#
_cell.length_a   1.000
_cell.length_b   1.000
_cell.length_c   1.000
_cell.angle_alpha   90.00
_cell.angle_beta   90.00
_cell.angle_gamma   90.00
#
_symmetry.space_group_name_H-M   'P 1'
#
loop_
_entity.id
_entity.type
_entity.pdbx_description
1 polymer ?
#
loop_
_entity_poly.entity_id
_entity_poly.type
_entity_poly.pdbx_seq_one_letter_code
_entity_poly.pdbx_strand_id
1 'polypeptide(L)'
;MKNILAIQSHVVFGHAGNSAAEFPMRRLGVNVWPLNTVQFSNHTQYGKWSGCVMPPSHLTDVVQGIADIDQLKRCDAVLSGYLGSAEQGEHILGIVRQVKAANPAAKYFCDPVMGHPEKGCIVAPGVAEFHVRHALPASDIIAPNLIELEILCEHPVNSVVEAVSASRELIAQGPEVVLVKHLARAGLSQDRFEMLLVTKDDAWHISRPLVDFGQRQPVGVGDVTSGLLLVKLLQGAALQDALEHVTAAVYEIMMATKAMQEYELQVVAAQDRIAKPEHYFSATRL
;
A
#
# COMPACT_ATOMS: atom_id res chain seq x y z
N MET A 1 7.28 -10.27 17.85
CA MET A 1 6.48 -10.13 16.60
C MET A 1 6.31 -8.65 16.31
N LYS A 2 6.42 -8.25 15.05
CA LYS A 2 6.24 -6.85 14.62
C LYS A 2 4.77 -6.45 14.68
N ASN A 3 4.49 -5.19 14.97
CA ASN A 3 3.13 -4.64 15.11
C ASN A 3 2.94 -3.45 14.15
N ILE A 4 1.92 -3.54 13.30
CA ILE A 4 1.58 -2.51 12.31
C ILE A 4 0.24 -1.89 12.68
N LEU A 5 0.19 -0.58 12.90
CA LEU A 5 -1.06 0.19 12.94
C LEU A 5 -1.47 0.53 11.50
N ALA A 6 -2.45 -0.19 10.97
CA ALA A 6 -2.89 -0.03 9.58
C ALA A 6 -4.16 0.85 9.51
N ILE A 7 -3.99 2.07 8.99
CA ILE A 7 -5.01 3.11 8.92
C ILE A 7 -5.52 3.22 7.47
N GLN A 8 -6.54 2.44 7.13
CA GLN A 8 -7.05 2.30 5.76
C GLN A 8 -8.56 2.06 5.75
N SER A 9 -9.17 1.99 4.57
CA SER A 9 -10.58 1.64 4.43
C SER A 9 -10.88 0.21 4.91
N HIS A 10 -12.14 -0.05 5.25
CA HIS A 10 -12.65 -1.39 5.49
C HIS A 10 -13.96 -1.59 4.72
N VAL A 11 -14.06 -2.74 4.05
CA VAL A 11 -15.28 -3.21 3.38
C VAL A 11 -15.78 -4.48 4.06
N VAL A 12 -17.10 -4.58 4.24
CA VAL A 12 -17.74 -5.74 4.87
C VAL A 12 -17.81 -6.93 3.89
N PHE A 13 -18.18 -6.66 2.64
CA PHE A 13 -18.13 -7.62 1.54
C PHE A 13 -16.93 -7.31 0.63
N GLY A 14 -16.16 -8.34 0.32
CA GLY A 14 -15.01 -8.24 -0.58
C GLY A 14 -13.73 -7.76 0.11
N HIS A 15 -12.77 -7.33 -0.69
CA HIS A 15 -11.41 -7.02 -0.23
C HIS A 15 -10.88 -5.70 -0.82
N ALA A 16 -10.76 -4.67 0.02
CA ALA A 16 -10.09 -3.40 -0.28
C ALA A 16 -9.57 -2.76 1.02
N GLY A 17 -8.45 -2.04 0.96
CA GLY A 17 -7.80 -1.44 2.13
C GLY A 17 -7.39 -2.50 3.17
N ASN A 18 -7.75 -2.25 4.45
CA ASN A 18 -7.52 -3.20 5.53
C ASN A 18 -8.16 -4.56 5.25
N SER A 19 -9.36 -4.60 4.65
CA SER A 19 -10.02 -5.88 4.30
C SER A 19 -9.25 -6.70 3.27
N ALA A 20 -8.32 -6.09 2.51
CA ALA A 20 -7.42 -6.80 1.60
C ALA A 20 -6.05 -7.09 2.24
N ALA A 21 -5.48 -6.15 2.99
CA ALA A 21 -4.11 -6.20 3.47
C ALA A 21 -3.94 -6.91 4.84
N GLU A 22 -4.91 -6.79 5.75
CA GLU A 22 -4.78 -7.26 7.13
C GLU A 22 -4.53 -8.76 7.23
N PHE A 23 -5.37 -9.57 6.56
CA PHE A 23 -5.24 -11.02 6.58
C PHE A 23 -3.91 -11.51 5.97
N PRO A 24 -3.48 -11.09 4.76
CA PRO A 24 -2.17 -11.43 4.22
C PRO A 24 -0.99 -11.05 5.12
N MET A 25 -1.02 -9.86 5.73
CA MET A 25 0.01 -9.43 6.68
C MET A 25 0.05 -10.35 7.91
N ARG A 26 -1.11 -10.66 8.51
CA ARG A 26 -1.18 -11.61 9.63
C ARG A 26 -0.71 -13.00 9.24
N ARG A 27 -1.04 -13.45 8.02
CA ARG A 27 -0.61 -14.76 7.49
C ARG A 27 0.92 -14.87 7.34
N LEU A 28 1.62 -13.75 7.19
CA LEU A 28 3.08 -13.63 7.23
C LEU A 28 3.69 -13.48 8.64
N GLY A 29 2.87 -13.56 9.70
CA GLY A 29 3.36 -13.62 11.08
C GLY A 29 3.64 -12.26 11.73
N VAL A 30 2.94 -11.21 11.30
CA VAL A 30 2.93 -9.91 12.01
C VAL A 30 1.58 -9.63 12.66
N ASN A 31 1.58 -8.80 13.70
CA ASN A 31 0.36 -8.26 14.26
C ASN A 31 -0.09 -7.04 13.45
N VAL A 32 -1.39 -6.95 13.21
CA VAL A 32 -2.02 -5.80 12.55
C VAL A 32 -3.08 -5.25 13.50
N TRP A 33 -3.00 -3.95 13.77
CA TRP A 33 -4.01 -3.16 14.47
C TRP A 33 -4.79 -2.37 13.42
N PRO A 34 -5.91 -2.91 12.89
CA PRO A 34 -6.66 -2.24 11.84
C PRO A 34 -7.47 -1.07 12.42
N LEU A 35 -7.08 0.16 12.09
CA LEU A 35 -7.83 1.37 12.38
C LEU A 35 -8.56 1.80 11.10
N ASN A 36 -9.85 1.52 11.04
CA ASN A 36 -10.60 1.62 9.80
C ASN A 36 -11.06 3.07 9.55
N THR A 37 -10.72 3.64 8.40
CA THR A 37 -11.08 5.03 8.02
C THR A 37 -12.52 5.16 7.54
N VAL A 38 -13.08 4.07 7.04
CA VAL A 38 -14.48 3.93 6.60
C VAL A 38 -14.96 2.53 6.94
N GLN A 39 -16.27 2.35 7.04
CA GLN A 39 -16.89 1.02 6.98
C GLN A 39 -17.93 1.05 5.87
N PHE A 40 -17.60 0.44 4.74
CA PHE A 40 -18.50 0.35 3.59
C PHE A 40 -19.03 -1.07 3.39
N SER A 41 -20.20 -1.19 2.75
CA SER A 41 -20.77 -2.48 2.36
C SER A 41 -19.83 -3.26 1.43
N ASN A 42 -19.25 -2.58 0.45
CA ASN A 42 -18.37 -3.09 -0.59
C ASN A 42 -17.53 -1.94 -1.14
N HIS A 43 -16.51 -2.23 -1.96
CA HIS A 43 -15.63 -1.20 -2.51
C HIS A 43 -16.32 -0.36 -3.60
N THR A 44 -15.77 0.83 -3.89
CA THR A 44 -16.39 1.85 -4.75
C THR A 44 -16.49 1.46 -6.23
N GLN A 45 -15.61 0.57 -6.72
CA GLN A 45 -15.63 0.10 -8.12
C GLN A 45 -16.91 -0.67 -8.51
N TYR A 46 -17.78 -1.07 -7.57
CA TYR A 46 -19.13 -1.57 -7.88
C TYR A 46 -20.10 -0.48 -8.37
N GLY A 47 -19.72 0.80 -8.27
CA GLY A 47 -20.55 1.94 -8.65
C GLY A 47 -21.66 2.30 -7.65
N LYS A 48 -21.80 1.52 -6.57
CA LYS A 48 -22.74 1.76 -5.46
C LYS A 48 -22.24 1.07 -4.20
N TRP A 49 -22.44 1.71 -3.06
CA TRP A 49 -22.11 1.17 -1.74
C TRP A 49 -22.94 1.91 -0.68
N SER A 50 -23.05 1.32 0.50
CA SER A 50 -23.56 1.97 1.71
C SER A 50 -22.48 1.99 2.79
N GLY A 51 -22.75 2.67 3.90
CA GLY A 51 -21.84 2.77 5.04
C GLY A 51 -21.46 4.20 5.37
N CYS A 52 -20.39 4.37 6.14
CA CYS A 52 -19.98 5.69 6.63
C CYS A 52 -18.45 5.87 6.61
N VAL A 53 -18.05 7.14 6.55
CA VAL A 53 -16.68 7.58 6.79
C VAL A 53 -16.53 7.84 8.29
N MET A 54 -15.47 7.32 8.91
CA MET A 54 -15.20 7.61 10.32
C MET A 54 -14.77 9.07 10.46
N PRO A 55 -15.29 9.83 11.44
CA PRO A 55 -14.84 11.19 11.69
C PRO A 55 -13.32 11.23 11.92
N PRO A 56 -12.59 12.27 11.45
CA PRO A 56 -11.15 12.34 11.65
C PRO A 56 -10.71 12.24 13.12
N SER A 57 -11.47 12.86 14.04
CA SER A 57 -11.22 12.77 15.48
C SER A 57 -11.28 11.34 16.03
N HIS A 58 -12.14 10.48 15.46
CA HIS A 58 -12.23 9.07 15.85
C HIS A 58 -10.88 8.35 15.71
N LEU A 59 -10.10 8.67 14.66
CA LEU A 59 -8.80 8.05 14.44
C LEU A 59 -7.84 8.39 15.59
N THR A 60 -7.81 9.66 16.00
CA THR A 60 -6.98 10.12 17.11
C THR A 60 -7.45 9.55 18.44
N ASP A 61 -8.77 9.52 18.69
CA ASP A 61 -9.35 8.99 19.93
C ASP A 61 -8.98 7.51 20.15
N VAL A 62 -9.05 6.69 19.09
CA VAL A 62 -8.68 5.26 19.19
C VAL A 62 -7.19 5.09 19.51
N VAL A 63 -6.31 5.87 18.89
CA VAL A 63 -4.87 5.81 19.15
C VAL A 63 -4.54 6.32 20.56
N GLN A 64 -5.24 7.33 21.04
CA GLN A 64 -5.12 7.78 22.43
C GLN A 64 -5.48 6.66 23.41
N GLY A 65 -6.56 5.91 23.16
CA GLY A 65 -6.91 4.75 23.98
C GLY A 65 -5.83 3.67 24.01
N ILE A 66 -5.11 3.44 22.89
CA ILE A 66 -3.96 2.51 22.84
C ILE A 66 -2.75 3.06 23.64
N ALA A 67 -2.56 4.39 23.63
CA ALA A 67 -1.53 5.05 24.42
C ALA A 67 -1.83 4.97 25.92
N ASP A 68 -3.10 5.13 26.32
CA ASP A 68 -3.54 5.11 27.72
C ASP A 68 -3.31 3.75 28.40
N ILE A 69 -3.29 2.66 27.62
CA ILE A 69 -2.92 1.32 28.09
C ILE A 69 -1.43 0.98 27.87
N ASP A 70 -0.59 1.98 27.59
CA ASP A 70 0.87 1.90 27.45
C ASP A 70 1.33 0.89 26.36
N GLN A 71 0.49 0.65 25.35
CA GLN A 71 0.82 -0.27 24.25
C GLN A 71 1.38 0.45 23.01
N LEU A 72 1.21 1.76 22.88
CA LEU A 72 1.58 2.49 21.66
C LEU A 72 3.08 2.37 21.31
N LYS A 73 3.96 2.32 22.33
CA LYS A 73 5.41 2.11 22.17
C LYS A 73 5.81 0.78 21.52
N ARG A 74 4.87 -0.17 21.39
CA ARG A 74 5.08 -1.45 20.72
C ARG A 74 4.78 -1.40 19.22
N CYS A 75 4.24 -0.29 18.71
CA CYS A 75 3.99 -0.10 17.29
C CYS A 75 5.33 0.02 16.55
N ASP A 76 5.60 -0.88 15.61
CA ASP A 76 6.80 -0.86 14.78
C ASP A 76 6.60 -0.02 13.51
N ALA A 77 5.37 0.09 13.02
CA ALA A 77 5.07 0.95 11.88
C ALA A 77 3.60 1.39 11.85
N VAL A 78 3.39 2.57 11.27
CA VAL A 78 2.08 3.03 10.80
C VAL A 78 2.01 2.83 9.30
N LEU A 79 0.95 2.21 8.80
CA LEU A 79 0.65 2.06 7.38
C LEU A 79 -0.62 2.85 7.07
N SER A 80 -0.55 3.83 6.18
CA SER A 80 -1.77 4.48 5.64
C SER A 80 -2.02 4.07 4.19
N GLY A 81 -3.28 4.12 3.78
CA GLY A 81 -3.74 3.84 2.43
C GLY A 81 -4.92 4.73 2.09
N TYR A 82 -6.01 4.15 1.56
CA TYR A 82 -7.23 4.88 1.22
C TYR A 82 -7.74 5.77 2.37
N LEU A 83 -7.95 7.06 2.06
CA LEU A 83 -8.53 8.06 2.95
C LEU A 83 -9.94 8.44 2.51
N GLY A 84 -10.87 8.50 3.47
CA GLY A 84 -12.26 8.93 3.23
C GLY A 84 -12.41 10.45 3.08
N SER A 85 -11.44 11.23 3.59
CA SER A 85 -11.35 12.69 3.40
C SER A 85 -9.91 13.19 3.56
N ALA A 86 -9.62 14.39 3.06
CA ALA A 86 -8.32 15.04 3.27
C ALA A 86 -8.06 15.35 4.76
N GLU A 87 -9.11 15.68 5.53
CA GLU A 87 -9.01 15.97 6.97
C GLU A 87 -8.54 14.75 7.79
N GLN A 88 -8.90 13.53 7.38
CA GLN A 88 -8.34 12.32 7.99
C GLN A 88 -6.81 12.26 7.86
N GLY A 89 -6.26 12.80 6.77
CA GLY A 89 -4.82 12.84 6.53
C GLY A 89 -4.06 13.58 7.64
N GLU A 90 -4.55 14.75 8.05
CA GLU A 90 -3.90 15.54 9.12
C GLU A 90 -3.88 14.80 10.46
N HIS A 91 -4.98 14.12 10.79
CA HIS A 91 -5.08 13.28 11.99
C HIS A 91 -4.11 12.08 11.92
N ILE A 92 -3.95 11.47 10.74
CA ILE A 92 -2.98 10.39 10.53
C ILE A 92 -1.55 10.88 10.77
N LEU A 93 -1.19 12.08 10.31
CA LEU A 93 0.14 12.64 10.59
C LEU A 93 0.33 12.96 12.09
N GLY A 94 -0.73 13.39 12.78
CA GLY A 94 -0.73 13.50 14.25
C GLY A 94 -0.46 12.16 14.94
N ILE A 95 -1.12 11.09 14.48
CA ILE A 95 -0.93 9.73 14.97
C ILE A 95 0.51 9.25 14.70
N VAL A 96 1.04 9.48 13.50
CA VAL A 96 2.43 9.14 13.17
C VAL A 96 3.41 9.82 14.12
N ARG A 97 3.21 11.12 14.40
CA ARG A 97 4.03 11.85 15.38
C ARG A 97 3.91 11.25 16.78
N GLN A 98 2.71 10.90 17.23
CA GLN A 98 2.49 10.28 18.54
C GLN A 98 3.13 8.90 18.65
N VAL A 99 3.03 8.08 17.61
CA VAL A 99 3.68 6.76 17.52
C VAL A 99 5.20 6.91 17.53
N LYS A 100 5.78 7.80 16.72
CA LYS A 100 7.22 8.05 16.70
C LYS A 100 7.75 8.64 18.02
N ALA A 101 6.93 9.42 18.74
CA ALA A 101 7.29 9.88 20.08
C ALA A 101 7.33 8.72 21.10
N ALA A 102 6.43 7.74 21.00
CA ALA A 102 6.41 6.56 21.85
C ALA A 102 7.46 5.50 21.45
N ASN A 103 7.79 5.41 20.16
CA ASN A 103 8.83 4.54 19.59
C ASN A 103 9.56 5.28 18.44
N PRO A 104 10.73 5.90 18.70
CA PRO A 104 11.48 6.63 17.68
C PRO A 104 11.97 5.79 16.49
N ALA A 105 12.00 4.46 16.63
CA ALA A 105 12.34 3.55 15.54
C ALA A 105 11.13 3.20 14.64
N ALA A 106 9.91 3.61 15.02
CA ALA A 106 8.72 3.32 14.23
C ALA A 106 8.78 4.00 12.85
N LYS A 107 8.36 3.28 11.82
CA LYS A 107 8.32 3.79 10.45
C LYS A 107 6.90 4.17 10.04
N TYR A 108 6.78 5.14 9.15
CA TYR A 108 5.53 5.50 8.48
C TYR A 108 5.62 5.10 7.00
N PHE A 109 4.77 4.14 6.63
CA PHE A 109 4.56 3.72 5.25
C PHE A 109 3.29 4.38 4.72
N CYS A 110 3.44 5.20 3.68
CA CYS A 110 2.33 5.84 2.99
C CYS A 110 2.07 5.14 1.65
N ASP A 111 0.92 4.48 1.49
CA ASP A 111 0.38 4.19 0.16
C ASP A 111 -0.48 5.39 -0.26
N PRO A 112 -0.01 6.24 -1.20
CA PRO A 112 -0.66 7.51 -1.53
C PRO A 112 -1.82 7.28 -2.49
N VAL A 113 -2.85 6.55 -2.05
CA VAL A 113 -3.98 6.15 -2.88
C VAL A 113 -4.72 7.38 -3.40
N MET A 114 -4.50 7.70 -4.67
CA MET A 114 -5.19 8.79 -5.35
C MET A 114 -6.30 8.22 -6.24
N GLY A 115 -7.40 8.98 -6.35
CA GLY A 115 -8.53 8.57 -7.18
C GLY A 115 -8.09 8.38 -8.63
N HIS A 116 -8.48 7.25 -9.22
CA HIS A 116 -8.34 7.00 -10.64
C HIS A 116 -9.73 6.71 -11.20
N PRO A 117 -10.48 7.75 -11.61
CA PRO A 117 -11.87 7.61 -12.03
C PRO A 117 -12.07 6.59 -13.14
N GLU A 118 -11.15 6.53 -14.10
CA GLU A 118 -11.19 5.54 -15.20
C GLU A 118 -11.02 4.08 -14.73
N LYS A 119 -10.35 3.85 -13.59
CA LYS A 119 -10.26 2.54 -12.94
C LYS A 119 -11.34 2.34 -11.88
N GLY A 120 -12.26 3.29 -11.71
CA GLY A 120 -13.36 3.25 -10.75
C GLY A 120 -12.96 3.46 -9.29
N CYS A 121 -11.70 3.83 -9.02
CA CYS A 121 -11.27 4.22 -7.68
C CYS A 121 -11.61 5.69 -7.45
N ILE A 122 -12.61 5.97 -6.63
CA ILE A 122 -13.07 7.31 -6.29
C ILE A 122 -12.47 7.70 -4.93
N VAL A 123 -11.77 8.83 -4.86
CA VAL A 123 -11.19 9.39 -3.64
C VAL A 123 -11.73 10.82 -3.45
N ALA A 124 -11.83 11.27 -2.21
CA ALA A 124 -12.35 12.59 -1.88
C ALA A 124 -11.45 13.74 -2.41
N PRO A 125 -12.03 14.91 -2.74
CA PRO A 125 -11.25 16.10 -3.07
C PRO A 125 -10.22 16.47 -2.00
N GLY A 126 -9.07 17.00 -2.41
CA GLY A 126 -7.98 17.44 -1.53
C GLY A 126 -7.02 16.34 -1.06
N VAL A 127 -7.36 15.05 -1.22
CA VAL A 127 -6.47 13.94 -0.77
C VAL A 127 -5.14 13.90 -1.55
N ALA A 128 -5.17 14.17 -2.86
CA ALA A 128 -3.95 14.24 -3.66
C ALA A 128 -3.01 15.37 -3.18
N GLU A 129 -3.56 16.56 -2.93
CA GLU A 129 -2.82 17.72 -2.41
C GLU A 129 -2.22 17.42 -1.02
N PHE A 130 -2.98 16.76 -0.15
CA PHE A 130 -2.50 16.26 1.13
C PHE A 130 -1.29 15.32 0.97
N HIS A 131 -1.35 14.37 0.05
CA HIS A 131 -0.24 13.44 -0.16
C HIS A 131 1.03 14.15 -0.63
N VAL A 132 0.91 15.06 -1.60
CA VAL A 132 2.03 15.84 -2.14
C VAL A 132 2.66 16.71 -1.04
N ARG A 133 1.85 17.50 -0.32
CA ARG A 133 2.37 18.54 0.58
C ARG A 133 2.70 18.06 1.98
N HIS A 134 2.05 17.00 2.45
CA HIS A 134 2.09 16.62 3.87
C HIS A 134 2.48 15.16 4.07
N ALA A 135 1.89 14.21 3.34
CA ALA A 135 2.19 12.79 3.55
C ALA A 135 3.59 12.40 3.05
N LEU A 136 3.98 12.86 1.86
CA LEU A 136 5.30 12.61 1.28
C LEU A 136 6.44 13.01 2.22
N PRO A 137 6.55 14.27 2.69
CA PRO A 137 7.65 14.68 3.56
C PRO A 137 7.63 14.03 4.95
N ALA A 138 6.48 13.51 5.39
CA ALA A 138 6.37 12.82 6.67
C ALA A 138 6.69 11.31 6.59
N SER A 139 6.63 10.72 5.41
CA SER A 139 6.79 9.27 5.19
C SER A 139 8.25 8.82 5.25
N ASP A 140 8.48 7.61 5.77
CA ASP A 140 9.77 6.93 5.66
C ASP A 140 9.79 5.97 4.47
N ILE A 141 8.61 5.49 4.05
CA ILE A 141 8.40 4.62 2.89
C ILE A 141 7.17 5.11 2.16
N ILE A 142 7.22 5.22 0.83
CA ILE A 142 6.05 5.58 0.02
C ILE A 142 5.88 4.63 -1.18
N ALA A 143 4.63 4.29 -1.53
CA ALA A 143 4.35 3.29 -2.55
C ALA A 143 3.43 3.77 -3.70
N PRO A 144 3.80 4.80 -4.50
CA PRO A 144 2.95 5.29 -5.57
C PRO A 144 2.85 4.30 -6.75
N ASN A 145 1.71 4.27 -7.45
CA ASN A 145 1.66 3.78 -8.84
C ASN A 145 2.19 4.88 -9.80
N LEU A 146 2.31 4.59 -11.11
CA LEU A 146 2.84 5.57 -12.07
C LEU A 146 2.13 6.94 -12.00
N ILE A 147 0.80 6.97 -11.96
CA ILE A 147 0.05 8.24 -11.95
C ILE A 147 0.27 9.00 -10.65
N GLU A 148 0.27 8.28 -9.52
CA GLU A 148 0.59 8.87 -8.22
C GLU A 148 2.03 9.39 -8.20
N LEU A 149 2.98 8.70 -8.83
CA LEU A 149 4.37 9.14 -8.94
C LEU A 149 4.46 10.46 -9.72
N GLU A 150 3.79 10.55 -10.88
CA GLU A 150 3.75 11.79 -11.69
C GLU A 150 3.10 12.96 -10.94
N ILE A 151 2.10 12.70 -10.11
CA ILE A 151 1.48 13.72 -9.26
C ILE A 151 2.46 14.16 -8.16
N LEU A 152 3.17 13.22 -7.54
CA LEU A 152 4.09 13.50 -6.43
C LEU A 152 5.39 14.20 -6.87
N CYS A 153 5.93 13.87 -8.05
CA CYS A 153 7.11 14.54 -8.61
C CYS A 153 6.74 15.77 -9.47
N GLU A 154 5.45 16.03 -9.66
CA GLU A 154 4.91 17.16 -10.42
C GLU A 154 5.40 17.24 -11.89
N HIS A 155 5.80 16.11 -12.47
CA HIS A 155 6.18 16.01 -13.89
C HIS A 155 5.89 14.62 -14.47
N PRO A 156 5.81 14.47 -15.81
CA PRO A 156 5.59 13.17 -16.45
C PRO A 156 6.78 12.20 -16.27
N VAL A 157 6.47 10.90 -16.27
CA VAL A 157 7.41 9.79 -16.19
C VAL A 157 7.07 8.75 -17.26
N ASN A 158 8.01 8.48 -18.17
CA ASN A 158 7.77 7.71 -19.39
C ASN A 158 8.72 6.51 -19.57
N SER A 159 9.65 6.29 -18.65
CA SER A 159 10.59 5.17 -18.70
C SER A 159 11.01 4.73 -17.30
N VAL A 160 11.62 3.53 -17.20
CA VAL A 160 12.20 3.03 -15.96
C VAL A 160 13.28 3.96 -15.41
N VAL A 161 14.11 4.53 -16.29
CA VAL A 161 15.17 5.47 -15.89
C VAL A 161 14.55 6.75 -15.28
N GLU A 162 13.53 7.31 -15.92
CA GLU A 162 12.79 8.46 -15.38
C GLU A 162 12.08 8.10 -14.07
N ALA A 163 11.52 6.91 -13.94
CA ALA A 163 10.85 6.47 -12.72
C ALA A 163 11.83 6.32 -11.55
N VAL A 164 13.06 5.85 -11.80
CA VAL A 164 14.14 5.83 -10.78
C VAL A 164 14.54 7.26 -10.39
N SER A 165 14.70 8.16 -11.35
CA SER A 165 15.03 9.57 -11.07
C SER A 165 13.95 10.26 -10.24
N ALA A 166 12.68 10.17 -10.67
CA ALA A 166 11.54 10.71 -9.94
C ALA A 166 11.42 10.11 -8.53
N SER A 167 11.64 8.79 -8.38
CA SER A 167 11.67 8.15 -7.05
C SER A 167 12.76 8.75 -6.16
N ARG A 168 13.94 9.08 -6.70
CA ARG A 168 15.01 9.74 -5.93
C ARG A 168 14.70 11.20 -5.59
N GLU A 169 13.92 11.90 -6.42
CA GLU A 169 13.39 13.23 -6.08
C GLU A 169 12.43 13.16 -4.90
N LEU A 170 11.55 12.16 -4.86
CA LEU A 170 10.69 11.89 -3.70
C LEU A 170 11.53 11.57 -2.46
N ILE A 171 12.56 10.74 -2.59
CA ILE A 171 13.47 10.39 -1.49
C ILE A 171 14.14 11.64 -0.89
N ALA A 172 14.53 12.61 -1.74
CA ALA A 172 15.10 13.86 -1.28
C ALA A 172 14.15 14.72 -0.43
N GLN A 173 12.84 14.43 -0.47
CA GLN A 173 11.82 15.14 0.31
C GLN A 173 11.45 14.47 1.64
N GLY A 174 11.84 13.21 1.88
CA GLY A 174 11.46 12.50 3.10
C GLY A 174 11.74 11.00 3.10
N PRO A 175 11.04 10.20 2.27
CA PRO A 175 11.11 8.74 2.35
C PRO A 175 12.51 8.19 2.06
N GLU A 176 12.89 7.14 2.77
CA GLU A 176 14.13 6.39 2.53
C GLU A 176 13.96 5.37 1.41
N VAL A 177 12.72 4.92 1.16
CA VAL A 177 12.36 3.88 0.21
C VAL A 177 11.12 4.29 -0.59
N VAL A 178 11.17 4.13 -1.91
CA VAL A 178 10.04 4.32 -2.82
C VAL A 178 9.73 3.01 -3.54
N LEU A 179 8.50 2.52 -3.42
CA LEU A 179 7.96 1.43 -4.23
C LEU A 179 7.09 2.01 -5.34
N VAL A 180 7.56 2.00 -6.59
CA VAL A 180 6.66 2.24 -7.72
C VAL A 180 5.84 0.96 -7.94
N LYS A 181 4.67 0.87 -7.31
CA LYS A 181 3.87 -0.36 -7.22
C LYS A 181 3.25 -0.81 -8.55
N HIS A 182 3.27 0.04 -9.57
CA HIS A 182 2.90 -0.32 -10.94
C HIS A 182 3.47 0.71 -11.94
N LEU A 183 4.39 0.28 -12.79
CA LEU A 183 5.03 1.14 -13.81
C LEU A 183 4.18 1.39 -15.05
N ALA A 184 3.24 0.51 -15.37
CA ALA A 184 2.38 0.62 -16.54
C ALA A 184 3.17 1.01 -17.82
N ARG A 185 2.80 2.13 -18.45
CA ARG A 185 3.42 2.62 -19.70
C ARG A 185 4.90 3.03 -19.58
N ALA A 186 5.42 3.22 -18.36
CA ALA A 186 6.83 3.54 -18.13
C ALA A 186 7.72 2.29 -17.96
N GLY A 187 7.12 1.09 -17.95
CA GLY A 187 7.83 -0.18 -17.86
C GLY A 187 8.68 -0.50 -19.09
N LEU A 188 9.52 -1.53 -18.98
CA LEU A 188 10.32 -2.06 -20.10
C LEU A 188 9.44 -2.77 -21.13
N SER A 189 8.34 -3.38 -20.68
CA SER A 189 7.39 -4.10 -21.51
C SER A 189 5.95 -3.83 -21.09
N GLN A 190 5.09 -3.55 -22.07
CA GLN A 190 3.67 -3.26 -21.81
C GLN A 190 2.79 -4.50 -21.63
N ASP A 191 3.31 -5.70 -21.92
CA ASP A 191 2.62 -6.98 -21.75
C ASP A 191 2.86 -7.62 -20.36
N ARG A 192 3.62 -6.94 -19.49
CA ARG A 192 3.95 -7.40 -18.13
C ARG A 192 3.54 -6.39 -17.07
N PHE A 193 3.33 -6.90 -15.86
CA PHE A 193 3.21 -6.06 -14.68
C PHE A 193 4.59 -5.84 -14.11
N GLU A 194 4.99 -4.58 -13.96
CA GLU A 194 6.33 -4.21 -13.52
C GLU A 194 6.29 -3.26 -12.31
N MET A 195 7.25 -3.43 -11.41
CA MET A 195 7.45 -2.61 -10.22
C MET A 195 8.92 -2.18 -10.10
N LEU A 196 9.15 -1.10 -9.37
CA LEU A 196 10.48 -0.66 -8.93
C LEU A 196 10.50 -0.49 -7.41
N LEU A 197 11.59 -0.92 -6.78
CA LEU A 197 11.91 -0.58 -5.39
C LEU A 197 13.21 0.21 -5.37
N VAL A 198 13.14 1.47 -4.98
CA VAL A 198 14.22 2.45 -5.10
C VAL A 198 14.59 2.98 -3.72
N THR A 199 15.89 3.06 -3.47
CA THR A 199 16.49 3.80 -2.35
C THR A 199 17.43 4.87 -2.92
N LYS A 200 18.12 5.59 -2.02
CA LYS A 200 19.15 6.54 -2.43
C LYS A 200 20.21 5.89 -3.33
N ASP A 201 20.70 4.72 -2.92
CA ASP A 201 21.88 4.10 -3.52
C ASP A 201 21.54 2.93 -4.45
N ASP A 202 20.35 2.33 -4.31
CA ASP A 202 19.95 1.12 -5.03
C ASP A 202 18.62 1.28 -5.76
N ALA A 203 18.46 0.56 -6.87
CA ALA A 203 17.18 0.40 -7.55
C ALA A 203 17.02 -1.05 -8.00
N TRP A 204 15.86 -1.63 -7.73
CA TRP A 204 15.51 -2.99 -8.10
C TRP A 204 14.26 -2.99 -8.96
N HIS A 205 14.36 -3.55 -10.16
CA HIS A 205 13.25 -3.81 -11.05
C HIS A 205 12.75 -5.25 -10.88
N ILE A 206 11.44 -5.45 -10.98
CA ILE A 206 10.88 -6.80 -11.09
C ILE A 206 9.68 -6.79 -12.03
N SER A 207 9.42 -7.94 -12.66
CA SER A 207 8.23 -8.11 -13.48
C SER A 207 7.59 -9.48 -13.32
N ARG A 208 6.27 -9.53 -13.46
CA ARG A 208 5.47 -10.76 -13.55
C ARG A 208 4.48 -10.67 -14.71
N PRO A 209 3.92 -11.79 -15.19
CA PRO A 209 2.87 -11.74 -16.19
C PRO A 209 1.67 -10.91 -15.74
N LEU A 210 1.04 -10.20 -16.68
CA LEU A 210 -0.30 -9.67 -16.47
C LEU A 210 -1.30 -10.82 -16.35
N VAL A 211 -2.31 -10.64 -15.50
CA VAL A 211 -3.42 -11.59 -15.38
C VAL A 211 -4.65 -10.93 -15.98
N ASP A 212 -5.13 -11.48 -17.08
CA ASP A 212 -6.29 -10.92 -17.78
C ASP A 212 -7.59 -11.20 -17.01
N PHE A 213 -8.20 -10.14 -16.48
CA PHE A 213 -9.53 -10.11 -15.85
C PHE A 213 -10.58 -9.38 -16.73
N GLY A 214 -10.26 -9.14 -18.00
CA GLY A 214 -11.08 -8.36 -18.91
C GLY A 214 -11.30 -6.92 -18.41
N GLN A 215 -12.54 -6.46 -18.50
CA GLN A 215 -12.91 -5.07 -18.18
C GLN A 215 -12.88 -4.74 -16.68
N ARG A 216 -12.92 -5.75 -15.79
CA ARG A 216 -13.02 -5.54 -14.34
C ARG A 216 -11.81 -6.11 -13.64
N GLN A 217 -10.85 -5.24 -13.40
CA GLN A 217 -9.66 -5.58 -12.62
C GLN A 217 -10.02 -5.67 -11.12
N PRO A 218 -9.60 -6.70 -10.38
CA PRO A 218 -9.83 -6.82 -8.94
C PRO A 218 -9.27 -5.63 -8.15
N VAL A 219 -10.03 -5.14 -7.17
CA VAL A 219 -9.57 -4.13 -6.20
C VAL A 219 -8.64 -4.77 -5.17
N GLY A 220 -7.75 -3.96 -4.58
CA GLY A 220 -6.95 -4.38 -3.41
C GLY A 220 -5.55 -4.89 -3.72
N VAL A 221 -5.15 -4.99 -5.00
CA VAL A 221 -3.81 -5.46 -5.38
C VAL A 221 -2.72 -4.55 -4.83
N GLY A 222 -2.91 -3.23 -4.91
CA GLY A 222 -2.00 -2.24 -4.33
C GLY A 222 -1.92 -2.34 -2.82
N ASP A 223 -3.07 -2.46 -2.13
CA ASP A 223 -3.14 -2.57 -0.66
C ASP A 223 -2.35 -3.78 -0.14
N VAL A 224 -2.53 -4.94 -0.79
CA VAL A 224 -1.78 -6.17 -0.46
C VAL A 224 -0.29 -5.99 -0.76
N THR A 225 0.06 -5.40 -1.91
CA THR A 225 1.46 -5.16 -2.30
C THR A 225 2.18 -4.31 -1.24
N SER A 226 1.57 -3.19 -0.85
CA SER A 226 2.10 -2.26 0.16
C SER A 226 2.20 -2.92 1.54
N GLY A 227 1.15 -3.62 1.98
CA GLY A 227 1.12 -4.32 3.26
C GLY A 227 2.19 -5.42 3.35
N LEU A 228 2.30 -6.28 2.34
CA LEU A 228 3.29 -7.36 2.33
C LEU A 228 4.72 -6.83 2.25
N LEU A 229 4.97 -5.74 1.50
CA LEU A 229 6.30 -5.11 1.45
C LEU A 229 6.70 -4.60 2.84
N LEU A 230 5.82 -3.86 3.51
CA LEU A 230 6.10 -3.37 4.86
C LEU A 230 6.42 -4.52 5.83
N VAL A 231 5.68 -5.62 5.75
CA VAL A 231 5.95 -6.81 6.56
C VAL A 231 7.35 -7.36 6.32
N LYS A 232 7.76 -7.53 5.07
CA LYS A 232 9.09 -8.07 4.73
C LYS A 232 10.21 -7.16 5.20
N LEU A 233 10.07 -5.86 5.02
CA LEU A 233 11.06 -4.89 5.49
C LEU A 233 11.18 -4.88 7.02
N LEU A 234 10.05 -4.93 7.75
CA LEU A 234 10.06 -5.02 9.21
C LEU A 234 10.62 -6.34 9.74
N GLN A 235 10.55 -7.42 8.95
CA GLN A 235 11.18 -8.71 9.25
C GLN A 235 12.68 -8.72 8.94
N GLY A 236 13.23 -7.63 8.38
CA GLY A 236 14.66 -7.50 8.06
C GLY A 236 15.06 -8.20 6.75
N ALA A 237 14.11 -8.47 5.85
CA ALA A 237 14.43 -8.99 4.53
C ALA A 237 15.26 -7.98 3.73
N ALA A 238 16.18 -8.48 2.89
CA ALA A 238 16.86 -7.64 1.92
C ALA A 238 15.83 -7.07 0.92
N LEU A 239 16.13 -5.91 0.31
CA LEU A 239 15.23 -5.26 -0.64
C LEU A 239 14.83 -6.19 -1.81
N GLN A 240 15.80 -6.94 -2.32
CA GLN A 240 15.59 -7.96 -3.34
C GLN A 240 14.58 -9.02 -2.87
N ASP A 241 14.88 -9.71 -1.76
CA ASP A 241 14.03 -10.79 -1.23
C ASP A 241 12.61 -10.31 -0.91
N ALA A 242 12.48 -9.09 -0.38
CA ALA A 242 11.20 -8.47 -0.10
C ALA A 242 10.40 -8.26 -1.39
N LEU A 243 11.01 -7.68 -2.42
CA LEU A 243 10.38 -7.41 -3.71
C LEU A 243 9.99 -8.70 -4.45
N GLU A 244 10.87 -9.70 -4.45
CA GLU A 244 10.63 -11.01 -5.07
C GLU A 244 9.46 -11.73 -4.41
N HIS A 245 9.45 -11.81 -3.07
CA HIS A 245 8.36 -12.47 -2.35
C HIS A 245 7.01 -11.75 -2.53
N VAL A 246 6.99 -10.41 -2.42
CA VAL A 246 5.75 -9.63 -2.59
C VAL A 246 5.17 -9.86 -3.99
N THR A 247 6.03 -9.81 -5.02
CA THR A 247 5.62 -10.03 -6.41
C THR A 247 5.00 -11.41 -6.60
N ALA A 248 5.66 -12.45 -6.06
CA ALA A 248 5.18 -13.81 -6.14
C ALA A 248 3.87 -14.01 -5.36
N ALA A 249 3.80 -13.58 -4.11
CA ALA A 249 2.60 -13.73 -3.27
C ALA A 249 1.38 -13.02 -3.87
N VAL A 250 1.54 -11.81 -4.39
CA VAL A 250 0.46 -11.07 -5.07
C VAL A 250 0.03 -11.80 -6.35
N TYR A 251 0.98 -12.35 -7.12
CA TYR A 251 0.66 -13.14 -8.31
C TYR A 251 -0.16 -14.39 -7.96
N GLU A 252 0.16 -15.08 -6.86
CA GLU A 252 -0.60 -16.26 -6.41
C GLU A 252 -2.05 -15.93 -6.06
N ILE A 253 -2.28 -14.78 -5.41
CA ILE A 253 -3.64 -14.29 -5.15
C ILE A 253 -4.37 -14.04 -6.47
N MET A 254 -3.72 -13.36 -7.43
CA MET A 254 -4.34 -13.06 -8.72
C MET A 254 -4.66 -14.33 -9.51
N MET A 255 -3.76 -15.32 -9.50
CA MET A 255 -3.99 -16.61 -10.16
C MET A 255 -5.14 -17.37 -9.50
N ALA A 256 -5.24 -17.38 -8.16
CA ALA A 256 -6.36 -17.97 -7.46
C ALA A 256 -7.68 -17.26 -7.80
N THR A 257 -7.72 -15.93 -7.78
CA THR A 257 -8.89 -15.13 -8.17
C THR A 257 -9.36 -15.46 -9.58
N LYS A 258 -8.44 -15.51 -10.55
CA LYS A 258 -8.79 -15.85 -11.94
C LYS A 258 -9.27 -17.30 -12.08
N ALA A 259 -8.61 -18.25 -11.43
CA ALA A 259 -8.98 -19.66 -11.50
C ALA A 259 -10.38 -19.92 -10.92
N MET A 260 -10.76 -19.17 -9.89
CA MET A 260 -12.09 -19.23 -9.29
C MET A 260 -13.15 -18.41 -10.06
N GLN A 261 -12.74 -17.70 -11.12
CA GLN A 261 -13.62 -16.79 -11.88
C GLN A 261 -14.27 -15.72 -11.01
N GLU A 262 -13.55 -15.29 -9.97
CA GLU A 262 -14.01 -14.31 -9.00
C GLU A 262 -13.58 -12.90 -9.38
N TYR A 263 -14.37 -11.92 -8.93
CA TYR A 263 -13.98 -10.51 -9.03
C TYR A 263 -13.22 -10.03 -7.79
N GLU A 264 -13.63 -10.48 -6.60
CA GLU A 264 -12.94 -10.18 -5.35
C GLU A 264 -11.62 -10.92 -5.23
N LEU A 265 -10.58 -10.26 -4.71
CA LEU A 265 -9.28 -10.89 -4.49
C LEU A 265 -9.40 -12.06 -3.51
N GLN A 266 -8.87 -13.23 -3.90
CA GLN A 266 -9.01 -14.46 -3.15
C GLN A 266 -7.88 -14.61 -2.11
N VAL A 267 -7.74 -13.60 -1.25
CA VAL A 267 -6.66 -13.51 -0.25
C VAL A 267 -6.68 -14.67 0.75
N VAL A 268 -7.87 -15.23 1.04
CA VAL A 268 -8.03 -16.38 1.95
C VAL A 268 -7.76 -17.70 1.23
N ALA A 269 -8.28 -17.88 0.02
CA ALA A 269 -8.07 -19.12 -0.74
C ALA A 269 -6.59 -19.30 -1.14
N ALA A 270 -5.87 -18.19 -1.37
CA ALA A 270 -4.44 -18.21 -1.72
C ALA A 270 -3.49 -18.20 -0.50
N GLN A 271 -3.99 -18.28 0.74
CA GLN A 271 -3.22 -17.96 1.95
C GLN A 271 -1.89 -18.70 2.11
N ASP A 272 -1.82 -19.97 1.72
CA ASP A 272 -0.60 -20.77 1.84
C ASP A 272 0.45 -20.31 0.85
N ARG A 273 0.01 -19.92 -0.35
CA ARG A 273 0.84 -19.37 -1.41
C ARG A 273 1.17 -17.89 -1.21
N ILE A 274 0.46 -17.19 -0.33
CA ILE A 274 0.93 -15.89 0.22
C ILE A 274 2.16 -16.13 1.10
N ALA A 275 2.09 -17.11 2.01
CA ALA A 275 3.19 -17.39 2.93
C ALA A 275 4.40 -18.05 2.25
N LYS A 276 4.14 -18.92 1.28
CA LYS A 276 5.14 -19.67 0.51
C LYS A 276 4.69 -19.75 -0.96
N PRO A 277 4.96 -18.71 -1.76
CA PRO A 277 4.62 -18.71 -3.18
C PRO A 277 5.25 -19.89 -3.92
N GLU A 278 4.54 -20.43 -4.91
CA GLU A 278 5.03 -21.52 -5.77
C GLU A 278 5.76 -20.95 -6.99
N HIS A 279 5.32 -19.80 -7.48
CA HIS A 279 5.99 -19.06 -8.53
C HIS A 279 7.20 -18.29 -7.99
N TYR A 280 8.24 -18.21 -8.82
CA TYR A 280 9.43 -17.40 -8.57
C TYR A 280 9.57 -16.30 -9.63
N PHE A 281 9.86 -15.09 -9.19
CA PHE A 281 10.19 -13.95 -10.03
C PHE A 281 11.49 -13.34 -9.51
N SER A 282 12.49 -13.20 -10.38
CA SER A 282 13.79 -12.61 -10.01
C SER A 282 13.72 -11.10 -10.14
N ALA A 283 14.14 -10.37 -9.10
CA ALA A 283 14.42 -8.95 -9.25
C ALA A 283 15.77 -8.74 -9.93
N THR A 284 15.92 -7.62 -10.61
CA THR A 284 17.15 -7.18 -11.28
C THR A 284 17.58 -5.85 -10.68
N ARG A 285 18.83 -5.77 -10.19
CA ARG A 285 19.43 -4.50 -9.77
C ARG A 285 19.77 -3.67 -11.00
N LEU A 286 19.39 -2.39 -10.98
CA LEU A 286 19.63 -1.42 -12.06
C LEU A 286 20.89 -0.60 -11.83
#